data_AF-A0A7D5V7R7-F1
#
_entry.id   AF-A0A7D5V7R7-F1
#
_cell.length_a   1.000
_cell.length_b   1.000
_cell.length_c   1.000
_cell.angle_alpha   90.00
_cell.angle_beta   90.00
_cell.angle_gamma   90.00
#
_symmetry.space_group_name_H-M   'P 1'
#
loop_
_entity.id
_entity.type
_entity.pdbx_description
1 polymer ?
#
loop_
_entity_poly.entity_id
_entity_poly.type
_entity_poly.pdbx_seq_one_letter_code
_entity_poly.pdbx_strand_id
1 'polypeptide(L)'
;MEIVVNQTIYKCGHAHPILPYDERKEHFAELVETGKAFLCPQCCRTEFKLLELKCEAYANLQQMSPEMCAFVIEVTRVISPLSEILALNDYQQRAPSIDELTPGGDPLDLPHAVWRKEFWFANNTNPVHVVMLMEHVKQEIDWLASYMPSGKSAAHFGQFVGM
;
A
#
# COMPACT_ATOMS: atom_id res chain seq x y z
N MET A 1 8.19 32.81 -14.40
CA MET A 1 8.52 31.95 -13.25
C MET A 1 8.54 30.53 -13.76
N GLU A 2 9.72 29.96 -13.97
CA GLU A 2 9.83 28.53 -14.25
C GLU A 2 9.39 27.77 -13.01
N ILE A 3 8.37 26.91 -13.15
CA ILE A 3 8.02 25.96 -12.11
C ILE A 3 9.13 24.92 -12.15
N VAL A 4 10.07 25.00 -11.20
CA VAL A 4 11.02 23.92 -10.97
C VAL A 4 10.22 22.73 -10.47
N VAL A 5 9.84 21.83 -11.38
CA VAL A 5 9.23 20.55 -11.02
C VAL A 5 10.32 19.75 -10.35
N ASN A 6 10.28 19.66 -9.03
CA ASN A 6 11.22 18.83 -8.29
C ASN A 6 11.00 17.37 -8.73
N GLN A 7 12.07 16.65 -9.05
CA GLN A 7 11.99 15.30 -9.59
C GLN A 7 12.69 14.30 -8.68
N THR A 8 12.09 13.13 -8.54
CA THR A 8 12.69 11.98 -7.88
C THR A 8 13.24 11.02 -8.92
N ILE A 9 14.52 10.66 -8.82
CA ILE A 9 15.17 9.67 -9.68
C ILE A 9 15.18 8.33 -8.95
N TYR A 10 14.65 7.30 -9.60
CA TYR A 10 14.65 5.92 -9.10
C TYR A 10 15.87 5.14 -9.59
N LYS A 11 16.16 3.97 -9.01
CA LYS A 11 17.26 3.07 -9.41
C LYS A 11 17.25 2.68 -10.90
N CYS A 12 16.07 2.65 -11.51
CA CYS A 12 15.92 2.40 -12.95
C CYS A 12 16.34 3.58 -13.85
N GLY A 13 16.73 4.73 -13.28
CA GLY A 13 17.12 5.94 -14.02
C GLY A 13 15.96 6.85 -14.45
N HIS A 14 14.71 6.43 -14.27
CA HIS A 14 13.55 7.26 -14.59
C HIS A 14 13.28 8.31 -13.51
N ALA A 15 13.03 9.54 -13.98
CA ALA A 15 12.57 10.64 -13.14
C ALA A 15 11.04 10.63 -13.02
N HIS A 16 10.54 10.81 -11.81
CA HIS A 16 9.12 11.01 -11.53
C HIS A 16 8.90 12.39 -10.90
N PRO A 17 7.84 13.11 -11.33
CA PRO A 17 7.53 14.41 -10.76
C PRO A 17 7.16 14.25 -9.28
N ILE A 18 7.77 15.07 -8.44
CA ILE A 18 7.34 15.24 -7.06
C ILE A 18 6.16 16.20 -7.12
N LEU A 19 4.99 15.75 -6.68
CA LEU A 19 3.85 16.65 -6.51
C LEU A 19 4.24 17.75 -5.50
N PRO A 20 3.82 19.01 -5.71
CA PRO A 20 4.18 20.10 -4.81
C PRO A 20 3.88 19.73 -3.36
N TYR A 21 4.80 20.10 -2.47
CA TYR A 21 4.78 19.80 -1.04
C TYR A 21 3.41 20.18 -0.44
N ASP A 22 2.66 19.17 -0.04
CA ASP A 22 1.48 19.28 0.82
C ASP A 22 1.92 18.69 2.16
N GLU A 23 1.99 19.50 3.22
CA GLU A 23 2.37 19.05 4.57
C GLU A 23 1.49 17.89 5.06
N ARG A 24 0.27 17.75 4.52
CA ARG A 24 -0.59 16.61 4.80
C ARG A 24 -0.13 15.31 4.14
N LYS A 25 0.94 15.35 3.33
CA LYS A 25 1.48 14.23 2.56
C LYS A 25 2.93 13.88 2.93
N GLU A 26 3.39 14.24 4.13
CA GLU A 26 4.71 13.85 4.64
C GLU A 26 4.93 12.34 4.54
N HIS A 27 3.94 11.54 4.97
CA HIS A 27 4.02 10.09 4.87
C HIS A 27 4.14 9.59 3.42
N PHE A 28 3.37 10.14 2.48
CA PHE A 28 3.53 9.83 1.05
C PHE A 28 4.95 10.14 0.55
N ALA A 29 5.56 11.25 0.99
CA ALA A 29 6.92 11.61 0.60
C ALA A 29 7.95 10.61 1.14
N GLU A 30 7.79 10.14 2.38
CA GLU A 30 8.61 9.07 2.97
C GLU A 30 8.51 7.78 2.17
N LEU A 31 7.30 7.36 1.79
CA LEU A 31 7.07 6.17 0.97
C LEU A 31 7.75 6.27 -0.41
N VAL A 32 7.70 7.47 -1.02
CA VAL A 32 8.40 7.74 -2.29
C VAL A 32 9.92 7.68 -2.10
N GLU A 33 10.45 8.25 -1.02
CA GLU A 33 11.89 8.24 -0.70
C GLU A 33 12.41 6.80 -0.53
N THR A 34 11.73 6.00 0.30
CA THR A 34 12.07 4.59 0.52
C THR A 34 12.05 3.78 -0.78
N GLY A 35 11.09 4.08 -1.68
CA GLY A 35 10.96 3.41 -2.97
C GLY A 35 12.05 3.73 -3.99
N LYS A 36 12.83 4.82 -3.82
CA LYS A 36 13.83 5.26 -4.82
C LYS A 36 14.91 4.23 -5.11
N ALA A 37 15.24 3.41 -4.11
CA ALA A 37 16.24 2.35 -4.25
C ALA A 37 15.79 1.18 -5.14
N PHE A 38 14.56 1.21 -5.69
CA PHE A 38 13.96 0.12 -6.46
C PHE A 38 13.45 0.59 -7.83
N LEU A 39 12.75 -0.30 -8.54
CA LEU A 39 12.10 0.05 -9.80
C LEU A 39 11.03 1.12 -9.57
N CYS A 40 10.93 2.06 -10.50
CA CYS A 40 9.92 3.10 -10.41
C CYS A 40 8.51 2.52 -10.67
N PRO A 41 7.45 3.26 -10.31
CA PRO A 41 6.07 2.85 -10.55
C PRO A 41 5.80 2.47 -12.02
N GLN A 42 6.37 3.20 -12.99
CA GLN A 42 6.17 2.89 -14.41
C GLN A 42 6.83 1.56 -14.81
N CYS A 43 8.03 1.27 -14.32
CA CYS A 43 8.71 0.00 -14.58
C CYS A 43 7.92 -1.18 -13.99
N CYS A 44 7.45 -1.08 -12.74
CA CYS A 44 6.62 -2.11 -12.13
C CYS A 44 5.33 -2.37 -12.93
N ARG A 45 4.66 -1.31 -13.40
CA ARG A 45 3.46 -1.45 -14.25
C ARG A 45 3.74 -2.19 -15.56
N THR A 46 4.89 -1.95 -16.18
CA THR A 46 5.30 -2.68 -17.39
C THR A 46 5.50 -4.16 -17.10
N GLU A 47 6.21 -4.51 -16.02
CA GLU A 47 6.43 -5.90 -15.61
C GLU A 47 5.11 -6.61 -15.29
N PHE A 48 4.20 -5.97 -14.54
CA PHE A 48 2.87 -6.54 -14.28
C PHE A 48 2.09 -6.85 -15.56
N LYS A 49 2.17 -5.96 -16.56
CA LYS A 49 1.51 -6.17 -17.86
C LYS A 49 2.12 -7.32 -18.64
N LEU A 50 3.46 -7.45 -18.63
CA LEU A 50 4.17 -8.54 -19.31
C LEU A 50 3.85 -9.90 -18.68
N LEU A 51 3.67 -9.94 -17.36
CA LEU A 51 3.32 -11.15 -16.60
C LEU A 51 1.81 -11.42 -16.55
N GLU A 52 0.99 -10.56 -17.15
CA GLU A 52 -0.48 -10.61 -17.09
C GLU A 52 -1.06 -10.70 -15.66
N LEU A 53 -0.33 -10.12 -14.69
CA LEU A 53 -0.70 -10.13 -13.29
C LEU A 53 -1.57 -8.92 -12.94
N LYS A 54 -2.69 -9.19 -12.26
CA LYS A 54 -3.57 -8.17 -11.69
C LYS A 54 -3.22 -7.96 -10.22
N CYS A 55 -2.29 -7.05 -9.95
CA CYS A 55 -1.97 -6.63 -8.58
C CYS A 55 -3.06 -5.67 -8.08
N GLU A 56 -3.61 -5.97 -6.91
CA GLU A 56 -4.73 -5.25 -6.28
C GLU A 56 -4.40 -4.98 -4.80
N ALA A 57 -4.90 -3.88 -4.25
CA ALA A 57 -4.81 -3.55 -2.83
C ALA A 57 -6.19 -3.38 -2.21
N TYR A 58 -6.36 -3.94 -1.02
CA TYR A 58 -7.59 -3.95 -0.26
C TYR A 58 -7.36 -3.28 1.09
N ALA A 59 -8.06 -2.18 1.35
CA ALA A 59 -8.00 -1.44 2.61
C ALA A 59 -9.30 -1.64 3.39
N ASN A 60 -9.20 -2.29 4.56
CA ASN A 60 -10.37 -2.63 5.39
C ASN A 60 -10.13 -2.28 6.86
N LEU A 61 -11.22 -2.20 7.62
CA LEU A 61 -11.18 -2.14 9.08
C LEU A 61 -11.36 -3.54 9.64
N GLN A 62 -10.48 -3.97 10.54
CA GLN A 62 -10.59 -5.25 11.22
C GLN A 62 -10.56 -5.08 12.74
N GLN A 63 -11.33 -5.91 13.43
CA GLN A 63 -11.23 -6.06 14.87
C GLN A 63 -10.15 -7.10 15.18
N MET A 64 -9.07 -6.66 15.81
CA MET A 64 -7.95 -7.53 16.17
C MET A 64 -8.16 -8.18 17.55
N SER A 65 -8.85 -7.47 18.44
CA SER A 65 -9.30 -7.97 19.74
C SER A 65 -10.53 -7.17 20.19
N PRO A 66 -11.19 -7.54 21.30
CA PRO A 66 -12.30 -6.75 21.84
C PRO A 66 -11.96 -5.26 22.05
N GLU A 67 -10.71 -4.93 22.34
CA GLU A 67 -10.24 -3.58 22.68
C GLU A 67 -9.45 -2.90 21.55
N MET A 68 -9.09 -3.63 20.49
CA MET A 68 -8.18 -3.17 19.45
C MET A 68 -8.74 -3.39 18.06
N CYS A 69 -8.60 -2.36 17.22
CA CYS A 69 -8.90 -2.41 15.80
C CYS A 69 -7.65 -2.07 14.99
N ALA A 70 -7.67 -2.41 13.71
CA ALA A 70 -6.65 -1.97 12.76
C ALA A 70 -7.29 -1.60 11.42
N PHE A 71 -6.80 -0.53 10.80
CA PHE A 71 -6.91 -0.47 9.34
C PHE A 71 -5.85 -1.39 8.75
N VAL A 72 -6.24 -2.19 7.79
CA VAL A 72 -5.39 -3.23 7.20
C VAL A 72 -5.35 -3.02 5.71
N ILE A 73 -4.14 -2.99 5.15
CA ILE A 73 -3.90 -2.98 3.72
C ILE A 73 -3.33 -4.34 3.33
N GLU A 74 -3.99 -5.02 2.39
CA GLU A 74 -3.55 -6.30 1.82
C GLU A 74 -3.31 -6.14 0.32
N VAL A 75 -2.10 -6.48 -0.14
CA VAL A 75 -1.68 -6.38 -1.55
C VAL A 75 -1.49 -7.78 -2.13
N THR A 76 -2.15 -8.06 -3.25
CA THR A 76 -2.16 -9.38 -3.89
C THR A 76 -1.24 -9.42 -5.12
N ARG A 77 -0.79 -10.63 -5.49
CA ARG A 77 -0.10 -10.92 -6.76
C ARG A 77 1.08 -9.98 -7.05
N VAL A 78 1.88 -9.71 -6.02
CA VAL A 78 3.02 -8.80 -6.04
C VAL A 78 4.21 -9.42 -6.79
N ILE A 79 4.89 -8.64 -7.63
CA ILE A 79 6.15 -9.02 -8.30
C ILE A 79 7.37 -8.73 -7.43
N SER A 80 8.51 -9.39 -7.69
CA SER A 80 9.74 -9.25 -6.88
C SER A 80 10.14 -7.79 -6.59
N PRO A 81 10.20 -6.87 -7.58
CA PRO A 81 10.60 -5.49 -7.30
C PRO A 81 9.66 -4.75 -6.35
N LEU A 82 8.35 -5.03 -6.41
CA LEU A 82 7.39 -4.44 -5.49
C LEU A 82 7.43 -5.13 -4.12
N SER A 83 7.70 -6.44 -4.05
CA SER A 83 7.81 -7.16 -2.78
C SER A 83 8.92 -6.63 -1.87
N GLU A 84 10.05 -6.24 -2.44
CA GLU A 84 11.16 -5.65 -1.70
C GLU A 84 10.80 -4.28 -1.14
N ILE A 85 10.08 -3.47 -1.92
CA ILE A 85 9.57 -2.16 -1.49
C ILE A 85 8.56 -2.33 -0.35
N LEU A 86 7.64 -3.28 -0.48
CA LEU A 86 6.64 -3.57 0.55
C LEU A 86 7.30 -4.02 1.87
N ALA A 87 8.28 -4.92 1.80
CA ALA A 87 9.03 -5.35 2.98
C ALA A 87 9.73 -4.19 3.71
N LEU A 88 10.30 -3.24 2.97
CA LEU A 88 10.93 -2.05 3.56
C LEU A 88 9.94 -1.04 4.16
N ASN A 89 8.67 -1.12 3.79
CA ASN A 89 7.60 -0.28 4.33
C ASN A 89 6.74 -1.06 5.33
N ASP A 90 7.32 -2.04 6.03
CA ASP A 90 6.73 -2.85 7.10
C ASP A 90 5.55 -3.74 6.70
N TYR A 91 5.38 -4.03 5.40
CA TYR A 91 4.44 -5.07 4.99
C TYR A 91 5.06 -6.45 5.24
N GLN A 92 4.22 -7.39 5.67
CA GLN A 92 4.61 -8.78 5.93
C GLN A 92 3.74 -9.74 5.12
N GLN A 93 4.29 -10.88 4.72
CA GLN A 93 3.49 -11.91 4.07
C GLN A 93 2.55 -12.61 5.07
N ARG A 94 1.28 -12.69 4.72
CA ARG A 94 0.22 -13.32 5.53
C ARG A 94 -0.77 -14.05 4.62
N ALA A 95 -1.59 -14.92 5.22
CA ALA A 95 -2.82 -15.34 4.56
C ALA A 95 -3.76 -14.14 4.40
N PRO A 96 -4.64 -14.10 3.38
CA PRO A 96 -5.61 -13.02 3.22
C PRO A 96 -6.65 -13.06 4.34
N SER A 97 -7.18 -11.89 4.67
CA SER A 97 -8.35 -11.78 5.53
C SER A 97 -9.61 -12.28 4.83
N ILE A 98 -10.52 -12.85 5.62
CA ILE A 98 -11.83 -13.27 5.10
C ILE A 98 -12.85 -12.16 5.30
N ASP A 99 -12.87 -11.55 6.49
CA ASP A 99 -13.81 -10.51 6.90
C ASP A 99 -13.23 -9.63 8.02
N GLU A 100 -14.04 -8.74 8.60
CA GLU A 100 -13.64 -7.80 9.65
C GLU A 100 -13.24 -8.48 10.96
N LEU A 101 -13.67 -9.72 11.21
CA LEU A 101 -13.46 -10.46 12.47
C LEU A 101 -12.46 -11.61 12.32
N THR A 102 -12.09 -11.93 11.09
CA THR A 102 -11.24 -13.07 10.74
C THR A 102 -9.99 -12.58 10.00
N PRO A 103 -9.01 -11.99 10.73
CA PRO A 103 -7.78 -11.48 10.14
C PRO A 103 -6.91 -12.61 9.57
N GLY A 104 -6.12 -12.24 8.56
CA GLY A 104 -5.16 -13.12 7.91
C GLY A 104 -4.16 -13.74 8.91
N GLY A 105 -4.08 -15.07 8.91
CA GLY A 105 -3.14 -15.83 9.73
C GLY A 105 -1.73 -15.96 9.13
N ASP A 106 -0.99 -16.94 9.61
CA ASP A 106 0.31 -17.29 9.03
C ASP A 106 0.17 -17.70 7.55
N PRO A 107 1.19 -17.41 6.71
CA PRO A 107 1.17 -17.75 5.30
C PRO A 107 1.29 -19.28 5.14
N LEU A 108 0.16 -19.97 5.19
CA LEU A 108 0.09 -21.43 5.03
C LEU A 108 0.23 -21.84 3.55
N ASP A 109 0.03 -20.91 2.61
CA ASP A 109 0.12 -21.14 1.16
C ASP A 109 0.69 -19.91 0.42
N LEU A 110 1.96 -19.95 0.03
CA LEU A 110 2.64 -18.87 -0.71
C LEU A 110 1.93 -18.39 -2.00
N PRO A 111 1.29 -19.23 -2.84
CA PRO A 111 0.57 -18.77 -4.04
C PRO A 111 -0.63 -17.87 -3.74
N HIS A 112 -1.19 -17.91 -2.53
CA HIS A 112 -2.32 -17.08 -2.11
C HIS A 112 -1.96 -16.09 -1.00
N ALA A 113 -0.69 -15.99 -0.64
CA ALA A 113 -0.22 -15.04 0.35
C ALA A 113 -0.40 -13.59 -0.16
N VAL A 114 -0.70 -12.71 0.79
CA VAL A 114 -0.80 -11.26 0.57
C VAL A 114 0.30 -10.56 1.33
N TRP A 115 0.70 -9.38 0.86
CA TRP A 115 1.50 -8.46 1.63
C TRP A 115 0.57 -7.60 2.48
N ARG A 116 0.68 -7.72 3.80
CA ARG A 116 -0.21 -7.12 4.77
C ARG A 116 0.53 -6.08 5.61
N LYS A 117 -0.08 -4.91 5.79
CA LYS A 117 0.32 -3.91 6.78
C LYS A 117 -0.87 -3.51 7.62
N GLU A 118 -0.63 -3.28 8.91
CA GLU A 118 -1.66 -3.02 9.91
C GLU A 118 -1.40 -1.70 10.63
N PHE A 119 -2.44 -0.88 10.74
CA PHE A 119 -2.44 0.41 11.41
C PHE A 119 -3.34 0.33 12.63
N TRP A 120 -2.75 -0.03 13.76
CA TRP A 120 -3.44 -0.38 15.00
C TRP A 120 -3.93 0.86 15.76
N PHE A 121 -5.11 0.74 16.38
CA PHE A 121 -5.66 1.73 17.31
C PHE A 121 -6.62 1.08 18.31
N ALA A 122 -6.74 1.67 19.50
CA ALA A 122 -7.68 1.19 20.51
C ALA A 122 -9.13 1.55 20.12
N ASN A 123 -10.11 0.70 20.45
CA ASN A 123 -11.52 0.93 20.09
C ASN A 123 -12.14 2.17 20.76
N ASN A 124 -11.50 2.68 21.82
CA ASN A 124 -11.87 3.90 22.54
C ASN A 124 -11.07 5.14 22.09
N THR A 125 -10.26 5.01 21.03
CA THR A 125 -9.51 6.13 20.45
C THR A 125 -10.48 7.23 20.03
N ASN A 126 -10.11 8.48 20.32
CA ASN A 126 -10.89 9.63 19.87
C ASN A 126 -11.08 9.57 18.34
N PRO A 127 -12.32 9.69 17.82
CA PRO A 127 -12.60 9.61 16.39
C PRO A 127 -11.73 10.53 15.51
N VAL A 128 -11.30 11.69 16.02
CA VAL A 128 -10.40 12.59 15.29
C VAL A 128 -9.06 11.92 14.96
N HIS A 129 -8.50 11.13 15.87
CA HIS A 129 -7.26 10.40 15.63
C HIS A 129 -7.46 9.24 14.64
N VAL A 130 -8.62 8.58 14.68
CA VAL A 130 -8.97 7.53 13.70
C VAL A 130 -9.08 8.12 12.30
N VAL A 131 -9.66 9.31 12.14
CA VAL A 131 -9.74 10.02 10.85
C VAL A 131 -8.35 10.40 10.33
N MET A 132 -7.45 10.86 11.19
CA MET A 132 -6.07 11.15 10.80
C MET A 132 -5.32 9.88 10.37
N LEU A 133 -5.52 8.77 11.06
CA LEU A 133 -4.95 7.48 10.67
C LEU A 133 -5.50 7.00 9.32
N MET A 134 -6.79 7.18 9.07
CA MET A 134 -7.41 6.89 7.77
C MET A 134 -6.80 7.74 6.64
N GLU A 135 -6.39 8.98 6.91
CA GLU A 135 -5.69 9.79 5.91
C GLU A 135 -4.30 9.23 5.59
N HIS A 136 -3.56 8.69 6.56
CA HIS A 136 -2.33 7.95 6.28
C HIS A 136 -2.58 6.69 5.43
N VAL A 137 -3.62 5.92 5.74
CA VAL A 137 -4.01 4.73 4.96
C VAL A 137 -4.33 5.11 3.50
N LYS A 138 -4.99 6.25 3.27
CA LYS A 138 -5.24 6.73 1.90
C LYS A 138 -3.96 7.10 1.17
N GLN A 139 -2.99 7.69 1.85
CA GLN A 139 -1.68 8.00 1.26
C GLN A 139 -0.92 6.73 0.85
N GLU A 140 -0.93 5.71 1.70
CA GLU A 140 -0.37 4.38 1.40
C GLU A 140 -1.03 3.78 0.15
N ILE A 141 -2.36 3.79 0.10
CA ILE A 141 -3.11 3.27 -1.06
C ILE A 141 -2.83 4.09 -2.33
N ASP A 142 -2.78 5.41 -2.26
CA ASP A 142 -2.47 6.26 -3.40
C ASP A 142 -1.03 6.03 -3.90
N TRP A 143 -0.09 5.78 -3.00
CA TRP A 143 1.28 5.40 -3.33
C TRP A 143 1.33 4.02 -3.99
N LEU A 144 0.70 3.00 -3.41
CA LEU A 144 0.60 1.65 -3.99
C LEU A 144 -0.04 1.64 -5.37
N ALA A 145 -1.14 2.38 -5.53
CA ALA A 145 -1.85 2.53 -6.80
C ALA A 145 -0.93 3.07 -7.90
N SER A 146 0.10 3.85 -7.56
CA SER A 146 1.07 4.29 -8.56
C SER A 146 1.85 3.10 -9.17
N TYR A 147 2.12 2.04 -8.42
CA TYR A 147 2.84 0.85 -8.88
C TYR A 147 1.96 -0.17 -9.62
N MET A 148 0.63 -0.10 -9.44
CA MET A 148 -0.31 -1.09 -9.97
C MET A 148 -0.67 -0.85 -11.44
N PRO A 149 -0.88 -1.92 -12.24
CA PRO A 149 -1.17 -1.80 -13.67
C PRO A 149 -2.48 -1.06 -13.97
N SER A 150 -3.49 -1.22 -13.12
CA SER A 150 -4.79 -0.53 -13.24
C SER A 150 -4.84 0.81 -12.52
N GLY A 151 -3.74 1.24 -11.89
CA GLY A 151 -3.71 2.50 -11.14
C GLY A 151 -4.69 2.47 -9.96
N LYS A 152 -5.43 3.57 -9.75
CA LYS A 152 -6.39 3.72 -8.64
C LYS A 152 -7.55 2.74 -8.69
N SER A 153 -7.88 2.14 -9.83
CA SER A 153 -8.99 1.16 -9.90
C SER A 153 -8.60 -0.23 -9.37
N ALA A 154 -7.32 -0.46 -9.07
CA ALA A 154 -6.85 -1.65 -8.35
C ALA A 154 -6.90 -1.49 -6.82
N ALA A 155 -7.36 -0.34 -6.32
CA ALA A 155 -7.51 -0.08 -4.90
C ALA A 155 -8.99 -0.23 -4.48
N HIS A 156 -9.22 -1.03 -3.45
CA HIS A 156 -10.53 -1.39 -2.94
C HIS A 156 -10.65 -1.00 -1.48
N PHE A 157 -11.80 -0.41 -1.10
CA PHE A 157 -12.09 -0.04 0.28
C PHE A 157 -13.34 -0.77 0.75
N GLY A 158 -13.29 -1.40 1.93
CA GLY A 158 -14.42 -2.15 2.47
C GLY A 158 -14.74 -3.43 1.68
N GLN A 159 -13.73 -4.03 1.04
CA GLN A 159 -13.81 -5.28 0.29
C GLN A 159 -12.65 -6.17 0.67
N PHE A 160 -12.89 -7.47 0.85
CA PHE A 160 -11.86 -8.46 1.16
C PHE A 160 -11.40 -9.21 -0.08
N VAL A 161 -10.22 -9.82 -0.02
CA VAL A 161 -9.64 -10.56 -1.13
C VAL A 161 -10.57 -11.69 -1.55
N GLY A 162 -11.03 -11.66 -2.81
CA GLY A 162 -11.89 -12.71 -3.38
C GLY A 162 -13.41 -12.47 -3.26
N MET A 163 -13.83 -11.32 -2.69
CA MET A 163 -15.21 -10.82 -2.76
C MET A 163 -15.39 -9.85 -3.94
#